data_AF-A0A3B4U3U6-F1
#
_entry.id   AF-A0A3B4U3U6-F1
#
_cell.length_a   1.000
_cell.length_b   1.000
_cell.length_c   1.000
_cell.angle_alpha   90.00
_cell.angle_beta   90.00
_cell.angle_gamma   90.00
#
_symmetry.space_group_name_H-M   'P 1'
#
loop_
_entity.id
_entity.type
_entity.pdbx_description
1 polymer ?
#
loop_
_entity_poly.entity_id
_entity_poly.type
_entity_poly.pdbx_seq_one_letter_code
_entity_poly.pdbx_strand_id
1 'polypeptide(L)'
;MAGSNPVKVSFVNVKRQSGNGDRICFNVGRELYFYIYKAADLSKPITTRGYTKERSPTCHDFNPLTATAESVSLLVGFSAGQVQLIDPIKKETSKLSNEEVGSSLHCFEDILP
;
A
#
# COMPACT_ATOMS: atom_id res chain seq x y z
N MET A 1 13.36 7.17 -20.74
CA MET A 1 12.25 7.40 -19.80
C MET A 1 12.11 6.13 -18.96
N ALA A 2 12.60 6.10 -17.73
CA ALA A 2 12.34 4.96 -16.85
C ALA A 2 10.83 4.91 -16.58
N GLY A 3 10.17 3.79 -16.92
CA GLY A 3 8.74 3.63 -16.72
C GLY A 3 8.39 3.74 -15.23
N SER A 4 7.29 4.40 -14.91
CA SER A 4 6.77 4.41 -13.54
C SER A 4 6.56 2.98 -13.03
N ASN A 5 6.67 2.78 -11.72
CA ASN A 5 6.38 1.49 -11.10
C ASN A 5 5.02 0.94 -11.59
N PRO A 6 4.92 -0.37 -11.85
CA PRO A 6 3.70 -0.96 -12.36
C PRO A 6 2.55 -0.73 -11.38
N VAL A 7 1.37 -0.42 -11.93
CA VAL A 7 0.13 -0.42 -11.16
C VAL A 7 -0.16 -1.87 -10.74
N LYS A 8 -0.31 -2.08 -9.44
CA LYS A 8 -0.71 -3.35 -8.84
C LYS A 8 -2.05 -3.17 -8.14
N VAL A 9 -2.82 -4.25 -8.13
CA VAL A 9 -4.16 -4.30 -7.54
C VAL A 9 -4.24 -5.51 -6.63
N SER A 10 -4.76 -5.32 -5.43
CA SER A 10 -4.95 -6.37 -4.44
C SER A 10 -6.35 -6.29 -3.87
N PHE A 11 -6.96 -7.44 -3.65
CA PHE A 11 -8.33 -7.57 -3.16
C PHE A 11 -8.36 -8.29 -1.82
N VAL A 12 -9.30 -7.90 -0.96
CA VAL A 12 -9.61 -8.65 0.25
C VAL A 12 -11.11 -8.60 0.51
N ASN A 13 -11.67 -9.72 0.93
CA ASN A 13 -13.02 -9.77 1.45
C ASN A 13 -12.97 -9.67 2.98
N VAL A 14 -13.62 -8.65 3.54
CA VAL A 14 -13.80 -8.55 4.99
C VAL A 14 -15.10 -9.22 5.41
N LYS A 15 -15.04 -10.05 6.45
CA LYS A 15 -16.24 -10.66 7.02
C LYS A 15 -17.12 -9.55 7.60
N ARG A 16 -18.27 -9.33 6.97
CA ARG A 16 -19.25 -8.32 7.39
C ARG A 16 -20.62 -8.98 7.51
N GLN A 17 -21.38 -8.60 8.53
CA GLN A 17 -22.73 -9.14 8.74
C GLN A 17 -23.73 -8.67 7.67
N SER A 18 -23.46 -7.54 7.01
CA SER A 18 -24.29 -7.01 5.92
C SER A 18 -23.51 -6.10 4.95
N GLY A 19 -23.94 -6.08 3.69
CA GLY A 19 -23.39 -5.25 2.62
C GLY A 19 -22.11 -5.79 1.97
N ASN A 20 -21.47 -4.97 1.14
CA ASN A 20 -20.29 -5.35 0.37
C ASN A 20 -19.02 -5.39 1.24
N GLY A 21 -18.48 -6.59 1.44
CA GLY A 21 -17.24 -6.86 2.16
C GLY A 21 -15.98 -6.74 1.30
N ASP A 22 -16.10 -6.60 -0.01
CA ASP A 22 -14.93 -6.54 -0.88
C ASP A 22 -14.24 -5.18 -0.76
N ARG A 23 -12.92 -5.23 -0.65
CA ARG A 23 -12.04 -4.07 -0.61
C ARG A 23 -11.01 -4.22 -1.72
N ILE A 24 -10.62 -3.08 -2.28
CA ILE A 24 -9.60 -2.99 -3.33
C ILE A 24 -8.52 -2.01 -2.90
N CYS A 25 -7.26 -2.41 -3.07
CA CYS A 25 -6.10 -1.55 -2.98
C CYS A 25 -5.41 -1.47 -4.34
N PHE A 26 -4.97 -0.29 -4.73
CA PHE A 26 -4.12 -0.12 -5.90
C PHE A 26 -3.15 1.05 -5.75
N ASN A 27 -2.00 0.96 -6.43
CA ASN A 27 -0.99 2.02 -6.46
C ASN A 27 -0.95 2.73 -7.82
N VAL A 28 -0.71 4.04 -7.80
CA VAL A 28 -0.42 4.84 -8.99
C VAL A 28 0.74 5.77 -8.65
N GLY A 29 1.90 5.56 -9.28
CA GLY A 29 3.11 6.33 -8.99
C GLY A 29 3.52 6.24 -7.52
N ARG A 30 3.35 7.34 -6.78
CA ARG A 30 3.68 7.43 -5.34
C ARG A 30 2.47 7.30 -4.42
N GLU A 31 1.29 7.10 -4.98
CA GLU A 31 0.05 7.07 -4.23
C GLU A 31 -0.46 5.63 -4.10
N LEU A 32 -1.05 5.35 -2.94
CA LEU A 32 -1.75 4.12 -2.64
C LEU A 32 -3.18 4.46 -2.25
N TYR A 33 -4.13 3.80 -2.89
CA TYR A 33 -5.55 4.03 -2.68
C TYR A 33 -6.22 2.77 -2.16
N PHE A 34 -7.15 2.95 -1.23
CA PHE A 34 -7.95 1.88 -0.66
C PHE A 34 -9.44 2.24 -0.67
N TYR A 35 -10.25 1.37 -1.28
CA TYR A 35 -11.68 1.59 -1.48
C TYR A 35 -12.50 0.35 -1.09
N ILE A 36 -13.81 0.56 -0.88
CA ILE A 36 -14.80 -0.50 -1.02
C ILE A 36 -14.89 -0.81 -2.52
N TYR A 37 -14.68 -2.07 -2.91
CA TYR A 37 -14.79 -2.45 -4.32
C TYR A 37 -16.24 -2.28 -4.80
N LYS A 38 -16.46 -1.72 -6.00
CA LYS A 38 -17.80 -1.34 -6.50
C LYS A 38 -18.56 -0.35 -5.60
N ALA A 39 -17.84 0.53 -4.90
CA ALA A 39 -18.46 1.67 -4.23
C ALA A 39 -19.23 2.55 -5.23
N ALA A 40 -20.32 3.17 -4.78
CA ALA A 40 -21.11 4.09 -5.60
C ALA A 40 -20.37 5.42 -5.85
N ASP A 41 -19.44 5.80 -4.98
CA ASP A 41 -18.70 7.07 -5.04
C ASP A 41 -17.19 6.82 -5.00
N LEU A 42 -16.55 6.89 -6.17
CA LEU A 42 -15.10 6.72 -6.34
C LEU A 42 -14.30 7.97 -5.92
N SER A 43 -14.95 9.08 -5.57
CA SER A 43 -14.25 10.27 -5.06
C SER A 43 -13.85 10.16 -3.58
N LYS A 44 -14.34 9.13 -2.89
CA LYS A 44 -14.16 8.94 -1.45
C LYS A 44 -13.43 7.64 -1.11
N PRO A 45 -12.09 7.62 -1.25
CA PRO A 45 -11.31 6.51 -0.74
C PRO A 45 -11.51 6.36 0.77
N ILE A 46 -11.45 5.12 1.25
CA ILE A 46 -11.34 4.85 2.69
C ILE A 46 -10.03 5.49 3.18
N THR A 47 -8.95 5.26 2.43
CA THR A 47 -7.63 5.82 2.68
C THR A 47 -6.91 6.10 1.37
N THR A 48 -6.31 7.29 1.30
CA THR A 48 -5.29 7.66 0.30
C THR A 48 -4.00 7.92 1.05
N ARG A 49 -2.89 7.37 0.54
CA ARG A 49 -1.57 7.59 1.12
C ARG A 49 -0.56 7.97 0.05
N GLY A 50 0.08 9.12 0.23
CA GLY A 50 1.23 9.53 -0.57
C GLY A 50 2.54 9.05 0.04
N TYR A 51 3.49 8.69 -0.81
CA TYR A 51 4.85 8.32 -0.46
C TYR A 51 5.88 9.23 -1.14
N THR A 52 7.12 9.21 -0.64
CA THR A 52 8.24 9.90 -1.29
C THR A 52 8.71 9.13 -2.54
N LYS A 53 9.58 9.73 -3.35
CA LYS A 53 10.05 9.12 -4.61
C LYS A 53 10.88 7.86 -4.32
N GLU A 54 11.69 7.91 -3.28
CA GLU A 54 12.60 6.85 -2.81
C GLU A 54 11.81 5.64 -2.28
N ARG A 55 10.56 5.88 -1.88
CA ARG A 55 9.66 4.90 -1.29
C ARG A 55 8.39 4.76 -2.13
N SER A 56 8.54 4.63 -3.44
CA SER A 56 7.39 4.41 -4.31
C SER A 56 6.88 2.96 -4.18
N PRO A 57 5.56 2.73 -3.99
CA PRO A 57 5.00 1.37 -3.87
C PRO A 57 5.20 0.56 -5.16
N THR A 58 5.63 -0.69 -5.01
CA THR A 58 5.88 -1.63 -6.13
C THR A 58 5.00 -2.86 -6.09
N CYS A 59 4.59 -3.30 -4.90
CA CYS A 59 3.67 -4.40 -4.67
C CYS A 59 2.97 -4.23 -3.32
N HIS A 60 1.85 -4.93 -3.13
CA HIS A 60 1.13 -4.96 -1.87
C HIS A 60 0.23 -6.19 -1.80
N ASP A 61 0.00 -6.71 -0.60
CA ASP A 61 -0.89 -7.85 -0.39
C ASP A 61 -1.56 -7.83 0.99
N PHE A 62 -2.78 -8.35 1.05
CA PHE A 62 -3.57 -8.40 2.27
C PHE A 62 -3.31 -9.69 3.06
N ASN A 63 -3.49 -9.62 4.37
CA ASN A 63 -3.72 -10.82 5.17
C ASN A 63 -5.24 -11.12 5.23
N PRO A 64 -5.76 -12.10 4.47
CA PRO A 64 -7.19 -12.42 4.48
C PRO A 64 -7.63 -13.12 5.78
N LEU A 65 -6.71 -13.73 6.53
CA LEU A 65 -7.05 -14.53 7.71
C LEU A 65 -7.54 -13.66 8.87
N THR A 66 -7.00 -12.45 9.00
CA THR A 66 -7.32 -11.51 10.08
C THR A 66 -8.20 -10.35 9.62
N ALA A 67 -8.68 -10.37 8.37
CA ALA A 67 -9.45 -9.28 7.78
C ALA A 67 -10.86 -9.18 8.37
N THR A 68 -11.19 -8.03 8.97
CA THR A 68 -12.51 -7.70 9.50
C THR A 68 -13.01 -6.36 8.95
N ALA A 69 -14.26 -6.02 9.20
CA ALA A 69 -14.81 -4.75 8.73
C ALA A 69 -14.16 -3.51 9.40
N GLU A 70 -13.50 -3.71 10.54
CA GLU A 70 -12.86 -2.69 11.36
C GLU A 70 -11.34 -2.64 11.19
N SER A 71 -10.73 -3.68 10.63
CA SER A 71 -9.27 -3.82 10.55
C SER A 71 -8.85 -4.74 9.42
N VAL A 72 -7.87 -4.33 8.62
CA VAL A 72 -7.20 -5.20 7.66
C VAL A 72 -5.71 -4.95 7.69
N SER A 73 -4.91 -6.00 7.63
CA SER A 73 -3.46 -5.89 7.51
C SER A 73 -3.06 -5.91 6.04
N LEU A 74 -2.37 -4.86 5.61
CA LEU A 74 -1.84 -4.71 4.26
C LEU A 74 -0.33 -4.54 4.32
N LEU A 75 0.41 -5.43 3.67
CA LEU A 75 1.83 -5.26 3.44
C LEU A 75 2.04 -4.45 2.15
N VAL A 76 2.95 -3.50 2.18
CA VAL A 76 3.34 -2.67 1.03
C VAL A 76 4.84 -2.76 0.84
N GLY A 77 5.26 -3.26 -0.32
CA GLY A 77 6.66 -3.26 -0.75
C GLY A 77 6.99 -1.99 -1.54
N PHE A 78 8.21 -1.50 -1.37
CA PHE A 78 8.69 -0.27 -2.00
C PHE A 78 9.89 -0.50 -2.92
N SER A 79 10.15 0.49 -3.79
CA SER A 79 11.25 0.47 -4.77
C SER A 79 12.63 0.25 -4.16
N ALA A 80 12.88 0.78 -2.97
CA ALA A 80 14.16 0.62 -2.27
C ALA A 80 14.18 -0.61 -1.34
N GLY A 81 13.29 -1.58 -1.56
CA GLY A 81 13.28 -2.87 -0.86
C GLY A 81 12.71 -2.86 0.55
N GLN A 82 12.21 -1.72 1.04
CA GLN A 82 11.52 -1.69 2.33
C GLN A 82 10.14 -2.34 2.22
N VAL A 83 9.64 -2.82 3.35
CA VAL A 83 8.27 -3.35 3.47
C VAL A 83 7.59 -2.70 4.67
N GLN A 84 6.40 -2.15 4.48
CA GLN A 84 5.60 -1.55 5.54
C GLN A 84 4.31 -2.32 5.77
N LEU A 85 3.99 -2.56 7.04
CA LEU A 85 2.68 -3.04 7.44
C LEU A 85 1.79 -1.84 7.82
N ILE A 86 0.61 -1.75 7.21
CA ILE A 86 -0.39 -0.71 7.48
C ILE A 86 -1.77 -1.32 7.73
N ASP A 87 -2.60 -0.59 8.46
CA ASP A 87 -4.05 -0.81 8.50
C ASP A 87 -4.75 0.38 7.82
N PRO A 88 -5.21 0.22 6.55
CA PRO A 88 -5.85 1.29 5.81
C PRO A 88 -7.30 1.56 6.25
N ILE A 89 -7.93 0.73 7.09
CA ILE A 89 -9.25 1.04 7.68
C ILE A 89 -9.07 1.95 8.88
N LYS A 90 -8.16 1.58 9.79
CA LYS A 90 -7.85 2.37 10.99
C LYS A 90 -6.96 3.58 10.71
N LYS A 91 -6.35 3.63 9.52
CA LYS A 91 -5.33 4.62 9.13
C LYS A 91 -4.09 4.55 10.02
N GLU A 92 -3.80 3.36 10.53
CA GLU A 92 -2.66 3.10 11.41
C GLU A 92 -1.45 2.59 10.62
N THR A 93 -0.27 2.90 11.14
CA THR A 93 1.01 2.43 10.60
C THR A 93 1.74 1.72 11.73
N SER A 94 2.13 0.46 11.53
CA SER A 94 2.73 -0.33 12.61
C SER A 94 4.25 -0.39 12.52
N LYS A 95 4.80 -1.00 11.45
CA LYS A 95 6.24 -1.29 11.35
C LYS A 95 6.75 -1.10 9.93
N LEU A 96 7.91 -0.46 9.80
CA LEU A 96 8.72 -0.49 8.60
C LEU A 96 9.86 -1.49 8.79
N SER A 97 10.02 -2.38 7.84
CA SER A 97 11.07 -3.38 7.79
C SER A 97 12.07 -3.03 6.69
N ASN A 98 13.33 -3.40 6.91
CA ASN A 98 14.43 -3.21 5.96
C ASN A 98 14.75 -1.74 5.66
N GLU A 99 14.68 -0.87 6.69
CA GLU A 99 14.95 0.57 6.55
C GLU A 99 16.36 0.87 6.04
N GLU A 100 17.33 0.06 6.48
CA GLU A 100 18.75 0.23 6.16
C GLU A 100 19.07 0.07 4.67
N VAL A 101 18.37 -0.81 3.95
CA VAL A 101 18.56 -1.00 2.49
C VAL A 101 18.13 0.26 1.73
N GLY A 102 17.13 0.96 2.24
CA GLY A 102 16.74 2.27 1.74
C GLY A 102 17.86 3.30 1.83
N SER A 103 18.54 3.35 2.99
CA SER A 103 19.65 4.27 3.20
C SER A 103 20.89 3.91 2.40
N SER A 104 21.21 2.63 2.23
CA SER A 104 22.39 2.21 1.46
C SER A 104 22.27 2.53 -0.02
N LEU A 105 21.08 2.42 -0.63
CA LEU A 105 20.85 2.83 -2.01
C LEU A 105 21.05 4.35 -2.20
N HIS A 106 20.66 5.16 -1.22
CA HIS A 106 20.91 6.61 -1.25
C HIS A 106 22.42 6.91 -1.29
N CYS A 107 23.23 6.20 -0.51
CA CYS A 107 24.69 6.35 -0.55
C CYS A 107 25.30 5.97 -1.91
N PHE A 108 24.71 5.03 -2.65
CA PHE A 108 25.24 4.64 -3.96
C PHE A 108 24.89 5.64 -5.07
N GLU A 109 23.71 6.28 -5.03
CA GLU A 109 23.36 7.34 -5.98
C GLU A 109 24.24 8.59 -5.78
N ASP A 110 24.65 8.88 -4.54
CA ASP A 110 25.54 10.01 -4.21
C ASP A 110 27.02 9.80 -4.61
N ILE A 111 27.41 8.58 -5.05
CA ILE A 111 28.80 8.22 -5.43
C ILE A 111 29.00 8.13 -6.95
N LEU A 112 27.92 8.13 -7.74
CA LEU A 112 28.02 8.15 -9.19
C LEU A 112 28.05 9.61 -9.70
N PRO A 113 29.04 9.99 -10.53
CA PRO A 113 29.20 11.37 -11.02
C PRO A 113 28.10 11.83 -11.98
#